data_AF-A0A915C6P4-F1
#
_entry.id   AF-A0A915C6P4-F1
#
_cell.length_a   1.000
_cell.length_b   1.000
_cell.length_c   1.000
_cell.angle_alpha   90.00
_cell.angle_beta   90.00
_cell.angle_gamma   90.00
#
_symmetry.space_group_name_H-M   'P 1'
#
loop_
_entity.id
_entity.type
_entity.pdbx_description
1 polymer ?
#
loop_
_entity_poly.entity_id
_entity_poly.type
_entity_poly.pdbx_seq_one_letter_code
_entity_poly.pdbx_strand_id
1 'polypeptide(L)'
;MKGLSVVETSCSASANGISKMVEHKPRIVLSRVLDSVCDPGGNDPPPWTNELHGLSQALFSKTPRMRIFWWFIILICIICGTTTTVLVILEYIHGPTATSTTIRLTESLELPAITVCPKIADAFDLSPLFSDMRTSIPEITDEQRFDLLRFWIGGTGFENMKTLQTFNESYLSKLDEFYKKWSKGYTYEQFFNTVHNKYGYSCRDLFYKCELGGQTCDCCSKIFQKRVVMRRGI
;
A
#
# COMPACT_ATOMS: atom_id res chain seq x y z
N MET A 1 11.93 -28.92 35.97
CA MET A 1 11.83 -29.30 37.40
C MET A 1 12.14 -28.06 38.23
N LYS A 2 11.21 -27.67 39.13
CA LYS A 2 11.39 -26.85 40.34
C LYS A 2 12.03 -25.45 40.16
N GLY A 3 11.48 -24.36 40.68
CA GLY A 3 10.40 -24.17 41.63
C GLY A 3 10.16 -22.68 41.88
N LEU A 4 8.99 -22.40 42.45
CA LEU A 4 8.64 -21.13 43.08
C LEU A 4 9.62 -20.79 44.23
N SER A 5 9.90 -19.49 44.39
CA SER A 5 10.17 -18.83 45.67
C SER A 5 9.73 -17.37 45.51
N VAL A 6 8.53 -16.98 45.95
CA VAL A 6 8.22 -16.44 47.28
C VAL A 6 9.40 -15.68 47.89
N VAL A 7 9.32 -14.35 47.84
CA VAL A 7 10.15 -13.44 48.63
C VAL A 7 9.20 -12.70 49.56
N GLU A 8 9.22 -13.11 50.82
CA GLU A 8 8.83 -12.28 51.96
C GLU A 8 9.93 -11.23 52.22
N THR A 9 9.54 -10.01 52.56
CA THR A 9 10.36 -9.04 53.31
C THR A 9 9.38 -7.98 53.82
N SER A 10 8.84 -8.17 55.03
CA SER A 10 9.35 -7.65 56.30
C SER A 10 9.28 -6.12 56.42
N CYS A 11 8.33 -5.65 57.24
CA CYS A 11 8.34 -4.30 57.79
C CYS A 11 9.60 -4.08 58.63
N SER A 12 10.28 -2.95 58.41
CA SER A 12 11.10 -2.30 59.44
C SER A 12 10.94 -0.79 59.30
N ALA A 13 10.40 -0.20 60.35
CA ALA A 13 10.31 1.23 60.54
C ALA A 13 11.69 1.77 60.95
N SER A 14 12.09 2.90 60.36
CA SER A 14 13.09 3.79 60.96
C SER A 14 12.59 5.22 60.82
N ALA A 15 12.27 5.81 61.97
CA ALA A 15 11.89 7.19 62.14
C ALA A 15 13.15 8.02 62.38
N ASN A 16 13.27 9.18 61.73
CA ASN A 16 13.81 10.42 62.30
C ASN A 16 13.68 11.57 61.29
N GLY A 17 12.92 12.59 61.66
CA GLY A 17 12.74 13.80 60.85
C GLY A 17 11.53 14.62 61.31
N ILE A 18 11.72 15.37 62.39
CA ILE A 18 10.75 16.26 63.03
C ILE A 18 10.38 17.43 62.12
N SER A 19 9.09 17.65 61.85
CA SER A 19 8.51 19.00 61.94
C SER A 19 6.98 18.97 62.03
N LYS A 20 6.46 19.73 62.99
CA LYS A 20 5.05 19.82 63.40
C LYS A 20 4.13 20.29 62.27
N MET A 21 3.07 19.54 61.97
CA MET A 21 1.79 20.08 61.50
C MET A 21 0.62 19.22 62.03
N VAL A 22 -0.23 19.87 62.83
CA VAL A 22 -1.67 19.64 63.05
C VAL A 22 -2.21 18.23 62.79
N GLU A 23 -2.51 17.54 63.89
CA GLU A 23 -3.16 16.23 63.94
C GLU A 23 -4.65 16.34 63.54
N HIS A 24 -4.99 15.93 62.32
CA HIS A 24 -6.36 15.58 61.95
C HIS A 24 -6.44 14.08 61.69
N LYS A 25 -6.91 13.35 62.70
CA LYS A 25 -7.07 11.89 62.72
C LYS A 25 -8.09 11.44 61.65
N PRO A 26 -7.71 10.65 60.63
CA PRO A 26 -8.71 9.97 59.81
C PRO A 26 -9.29 8.80 60.64
N ARG A 27 -10.57 8.92 60.98
CA ARG A 27 -11.37 7.83 61.55
C ARG A 27 -11.56 6.78 60.45
N ILE A 28 -10.67 5.78 60.42
CA ILE A 28 -10.88 4.54 59.67
C ILE A 28 -12.12 3.88 60.27
N VAL A 29 -13.24 3.95 59.56
CA VAL A 29 -14.51 3.32 59.92
C VAL A 29 -14.40 1.83 59.58
N LEU A 30 -13.73 1.09 60.46
CA LEU A 30 -13.69 -0.37 60.48
C LEU A 30 -14.93 -0.89 61.23
N SER A 31 -16.13 -0.65 60.70
CA SER A 31 -17.38 -1.01 61.40
C SER A 31 -18.48 -1.53 60.47
N ARG A 32 -18.15 -2.46 59.57
CA ARG A 32 -19.14 -3.22 58.77
C ARG A 32 -18.69 -4.64 58.39
N VAL A 33 -17.99 -5.34 59.28
CA VAL A 33 -17.65 -6.76 59.05
C VAL A 33 -18.22 -7.67 60.17
N LEU A 34 -19.03 -7.13 61.08
CA LEU A 34 -19.50 -7.88 62.26
C LEU A 34 -21.01 -7.74 62.53
N ASP A 35 -21.83 -7.55 61.49
CA ASP A 35 -23.29 -7.61 61.59
C ASP A 35 -23.90 -8.48 60.47
N SER A 36 -23.27 -9.63 60.13
CA SER A 36 -23.99 -10.72 59.47
C SER A 36 -24.44 -11.71 60.55
N VAL A 37 -25.38 -11.26 61.39
CA VAL A 37 -26.23 -12.18 62.15
C VAL A 37 -27.08 -12.92 61.13
N CYS A 38 -26.85 -14.22 61.00
CA CYS A 38 -27.66 -15.12 60.20
C CYS A 38 -29.11 -15.04 60.67
N ASP A 39 -29.97 -14.38 59.89
CA ASP A 39 -31.42 -14.49 60.03
C ASP A 39 -31.85 -15.76 59.28
N PRO A 40 -32.31 -16.85 59.93
CA PRO A 40 -32.60 -18.12 59.26
C PRO A 40 -33.87 -18.09 58.39
N GLY A 41 -34.50 -16.92 58.23
CA GLY A 41 -35.67 -16.71 57.37
C GLY A 41 -35.54 -15.53 56.40
N GLY A 42 -34.37 -14.88 56.33
CA GLY A 42 -34.13 -13.70 55.50
C GLY A 42 -33.58 -14.08 54.12
N ASN A 43 -34.33 -13.80 53.06
CA ASN A 43 -33.84 -13.94 51.68
C ASN A 43 -32.77 -12.89 51.38
N ASP A 44 -31.54 -13.11 51.86
CA ASP A 44 -30.41 -12.25 51.51
C ASP A 44 -30.08 -12.42 50.02
N PRO A 45 -29.94 -11.31 49.26
CA PRO A 45 -29.55 -11.39 47.86
C PRO A 45 -28.22 -12.12 47.68
N PRO A 46 -28.09 -12.89 46.59
CA PRO A 46 -26.79 -13.40 46.22
C PRO A 46 -25.83 -12.25 45.84
N PRO A 47 -24.53 -12.42 46.08
CA PRO A 47 -23.53 -11.33 46.04
C PRO A 47 -23.43 -10.61 44.68
N TRP A 48 -23.72 -11.31 43.59
CA TRP A 48 -23.69 -10.78 42.21
C TRP A 48 -24.73 -9.66 41.94
N THR A 49 -25.75 -9.54 42.78
CA THR A 49 -26.78 -8.49 42.63
C THR A 49 -26.24 -7.07 42.80
N ASN A 50 -25.09 -6.93 43.47
CA ASN A 50 -24.40 -5.66 43.65
C ASN A 50 -23.34 -5.39 42.57
N GLU A 51 -22.97 -6.40 41.78
CA GLU A 51 -22.02 -6.27 40.68
C GLU A 51 -22.68 -5.67 39.43
N LEU A 52 -23.98 -5.91 39.26
CA LEU A 52 -24.78 -5.33 38.18
C LEU A 52 -25.40 -4.01 38.63
N HIS A 53 -24.84 -2.91 38.13
CA HIS A 53 -25.34 -1.55 38.40
C HIS A 53 -26.84 -1.44 38.06
N GLY A 54 -27.65 -1.04 39.05
CA GLY A 54 -29.10 -0.86 38.90
C GLY A 54 -29.94 -2.12 39.19
N LEU A 55 -29.36 -3.32 39.18
CA LEU A 55 -30.10 -4.55 39.43
C LEU A 55 -30.59 -4.66 40.89
N SER A 56 -29.75 -4.27 41.84
CA SER A 56 -30.16 -4.19 43.25
C SER A 56 -31.35 -3.26 43.47
N GLN A 57 -31.39 -2.13 42.75
CA GLN A 57 -32.52 -1.18 42.79
C GLN A 57 -33.79 -1.76 42.15
N ALA A 58 -33.66 -2.54 41.08
CA ALA A 58 -34.77 -3.21 40.40
C ALA A 58 -35.39 -4.36 41.24
N LEU A 59 -34.56 -5.09 42.00
CA LEU A 59 -34.99 -6.21 42.84
C LEU A 59 -35.52 -5.76 44.21
N PHE A 60 -34.81 -4.83 44.87
CA PHE A 60 -35.08 -4.46 46.27
C PHE A 60 -35.90 -3.18 46.48
N SER A 61 -36.35 -2.53 45.41
CA SER A 61 -37.25 -1.38 45.55
C SER A 61 -38.52 -1.78 46.31
N LYS A 62 -38.96 -0.93 47.25
CA LYS A 62 -40.12 -1.19 48.10
C LYS A 62 -41.47 -1.01 47.39
N THR A 63 -41.50 -0.22 46.31
CA THR A 63 -42.73 0.07 45.57
C THR A 63 -42.72 -0.55 44.17
N PRO A 64 -43.85 -1.11 43.70
CA PRO A 64 -43.92 -1.77 42.40
C PRO A 64 -43.65 -0.80 41.24
N ARG A 65 -44.06 0.47 41.37
CA ARG A 65 -43.78 1.52 40.37
C ARG A 65 -42.29 1.76 40.18
N MET A 66 -41.52 1.81 41.26
CA MET A 66 -40.07 2.02 41.20
C MET A 66 -39.34 0.78 40.67
N ARG A 67 -39.83 -0.44 40.94
CA ARG A 67 -39.30 -1.66 40.33
C ARG A 67 -39.43 -1.62 38.80
N ILE A 68 -40.62 -1.30 38.31
CA ILE A 68 -40.90 -1.19 36.86
C ILE A 68 -40.00 -0.14 36.21
N PHE A 69 -39.83 1.01 36.85
CA PHE A 69 -38.93 2.07 36.39
C PHE A 69 -37.47 1.59 36.25
N TRP A 70 -36.93 0.91 37.26
CA TRP A 70 -35.56 0.41 37.20
C TRP A 70 -35.38 -0.72 36.18
N TRP A 71 -36.36 -1.61 36.04
CA TRP A 71 -36.35 -2.62 34.97
C TRP A 71 -36.36 -2.00 33.57
N PHE A 72 -37.13 -0.92 33.39
CA PHE A 72 -37.17 -0.19 32.13
C PHE A 72 -35.81 0.47 31.81
N ILE A 73 -35.17 1.09 32.80
CA ILE A 73 -33.82 1.67 32.63
C ILE A 73 -32.79 0.60 32.27
N ILE A 74 -32.77 -0.52 32.99
CA ILE A 74 -31.85 -1.63 32.72
C ILE A 74 -32.04 -2.15 31.29
N LEU A 75 -33.29 -2.33 30.86
CA LEU A 75 -33.61 -2.77 29.51
C LEU A 75 -33.05 -1.81 28.45
N ILE A 76 -33.25 -0.49 28.63
CA ILE A 76 -32.70 0.52 27.72
C ILE A 76 -31.17 0.47 27.71
N CYS A 77 -30.53 0.39 28.87
CA CYS A 77 -29.07 0.32 28.96
C CYS A 77 -28.50 -0.92 28.25
N ILE A 78 -29.18 -2.06 28.34
CA ILE A 78 -28.79 -3.30 27.62
C ILE A 78 -28.93 -3.10 26.11
N ILE A 79 -30.05 -2.53 25.63
CA ILE A 79 -30.27 -2.27 24.20
C ILE A 79 -29.21 -1.29 23.67
N CYS A 80 -28.94 -0.19 24.38
CA CYS A 80 -27.91 0.77 23.97
C CYS A 80 -26.52 0.12 23.97
N GLY A 81 -26.15 -0.59 25.03
CA GLY A 81 -24.82 -1.22 25.15
C GLY A 81 -24.58 -2.31 24.10
N THR A 82 -25.58 -3.15 23.82
CA THR A 82 -25.50 -4.14 22.74
C THR A 82 -25.37 -3.48 21.37
N THR A 83 -26.18 -2.45 21.10
CA THR A 83 -26.11 -1.71 19.83
C THR A 83 -24.74 -1.09 19.61
N THR A 84 -24.18 -0.37 20.61
CA THR A 84 -22.86 0.24 20.49
C THR A 84 -21.76 -0.81 20.32
N THR A 85 -21.86 -1.94 21.03
CA THR A 85 -20.89 -3.04 20.91
C THR A 85 -20.91 -3.65 19.51
N VAL A 86 -22.10 -3.89 18.94
CA VAL A 86 -22.24 -4.38 17.56
C VAL A 86 -21.66 -3.39 16.56
N LEU A 87 -21.92 -2.08 16.71
CA LEU A 87 -21.37 -1.07 15.82
C LEU A 87 -19.84 -1.03 15.84
N VAL A 88 -19.22 -1.10 17.03
CA VAL A 88 -17.75 -1.14 17.16
C VAL A 88 -17.17 -2.42 16.56
N ILE A 89 -17.83 -3.57 16.76
CA ILE A 89 -17.38 -4.84 16.15
C ILE A 89 -17.49 -4.77 14.62
N LEU A 90 -18.57 -4.23 14.09
CA LEU A 90 -18.73 -4.04 12.64
C LEU A 90 -17.65 -3.11 12.10
N GLU A 91 -17.40 -1.98 12.75
CA GLU A 91 -16.32 -1.04 12.37
C GLU A 91 -14.95 -1.73 12.41
N TYR A 92 -14.67 -2.53 13.44
CA TYR A 92 -13.43 -3.31 13.55
C TYR A 92 -13.29 -4.34 12.41
N ILE A 93 -14.36 -5.07 12.07
CA ILE A 93 -14.37 -6.06 10.97
C ILE A 93 -14.20 -5.38 9.61
N HIS A 94 -14.81 -4.20 9.43
CA HIS A 94 -14.66 -3.41 8.20
C HIS A 94 -13.23 -2.89 8.01
N GLY A 95 -12.43 -2.85 9.07
CA GLY A 95 -10.99 -2.52 9.02
C GLY A 95 -10.71 -1.17 8.36
N PRO A 96 -11.39 -0.07 8.73
CA PRO A 96 -11.10 1.23 8.16
C PRO A 96 -9.66 1.61 8.48
N THR A 97 -8.94 2.10 7.48
CA THR A 97 -7.57 2.58 7.65
C THR A 97 -7.56 4.11 7.61
N ALA A 98 -6.85 4.72 8.55
CA ALA A 98 -6.57 6.15 8.54
C ALA A 98 -5.15 6.37 8.03
N THR A 99 -4.99 7.25 7.04
CA THR A 99 -3.67 7.61 6.52
C THR A 99 -3.20 8.88 7.23
N SER A 100 -2.03 8.82 7.88
CA SER A 100 -1.34 10.00 8.41
C SER A 100 -0.12 10.29 7.54
N THR A 101 -0.10 11.46 6.90
CA THR A 101 1.03 11.92 6.09
C THR A 101 1.92 12.82 6.94
N THR A 102 3.20 12.48 7.05
CA THR A 102 4.21 13.32 7.71
C THR A 102 5.37 13.55 6.76
N ILE A 103 5.76 14.81 6.59
CA ILE A 103 6.93 15.18 5.77
C ILE A 103 8.12 15.27 6.73
N ARG A 104 9.13 14.42 6.52
CA ARG A 104 10.37 14.43 7.31
C ARG A 104 11.49 14.98 6.44
N LEU A 105 12.24 15.94 6.99
CA LEU A 105 13.45 16.46 6.37
C LEU A 105 14.60 15.51 6.69
N THR A 106 15.33 15.07 5.66
CA THR A 106 16.50 14.19 5.77
C THR A 106 17.71 14.86 5.15
N GLU A 107 18.91 14.50 5.61
CA GLU A 107 20.17 15.10 5.13
C GLU A 107 20.51 14.69 3.69
N SER A 108 20.07 13.51 3.26
CA SER A 108 20.25 13.02 1.89
C SER A 108 19.01 12.25 1.44
N LEU A 109 18.84 12.18 0.12
CA LEU A 109 17.80 11.39 -0.54
C LEU A 109 18.42 10.56 -1.66
N GLU A 110 17.95 9.35 -1.83
CA GLU A 110 18.31 8.55 -2.99
C GLU A 110 17.70 9.17 -4.25
N LEU A 111 18.52 9.30 -5.29
CA LEU A 111 18.02 9.76 -6.58
C LEU A 111 17.12 8.68 -7.18
N PRO A 112 15.93 9.05 -7.69
CA PRO A 112 15.07 8.08 -8.35
C PRO A 112 15.70 7.59 -9.64
N ALA A 113 15.30 6.39 -10.06
CA ALA A 113 15.64 5.91 -11.39
C ALA A 113 15.00 6.80 -12.45
N ILE A 114 15.81 7.32 -13.37
CA ILE A 114 15.36 8.15 -14.49
C ILE A 114 15.50 7.34 -15.77
N THR A 115 14.38 7.13 -16.46
CA THR A 115 14.34 6.49 -17.78
C THR A 115 13.99 7.53 -18.83
N VAL A 116 14.85 7.69 -19.83
CA VAL A 116 14.65 8.62 -20.95
C VAL A 116 14.31 7.81 -22.20
N CYS A 117 13.16 8.11 -22.80
CA CYS A 117 12.71 7.49 -24.05
C CYS A 117 12.46 8.57 -25.11
N PRO A 118 12.89 8.36 -26.37
CA PRO A 118 12.47 9.22 -27.47
C PRO A 118 10.95 9.23 -27.59
N LYS A 119 10.38 10.40 -27.91
CA LYS A 119 8.93 10.55 -28.08
C LYS A 119 8.42 9.81 -29.33
N ILE A 120 9.23 9.73 -30.36
CA ILE A 120 8.85 9.16 -31.66
C ILE A 120 9.43 7.74 -31.76
N ALA A 121 8.60 6.82 -32.23
CA ALA A 121 8.91 5.39 -32.33
C ALA A 121 9.91 5.07 -33.45
N ASP A 122 10.13 5.99 -34.37
CA ASP A 122 11.05 5.88 -35.52
C ASP A 122 12.45 6.40 -35.21
N ALA A 123 12.89 6.23 -33.97
CA ALA A 123 14.18 6.65 -33.45
C ALA A 123 15.36 5.81 -33.99
N PHE A 124 15.44 5.70 -35.32
CA PHE A 124 16.42 4.94 -36.09
C PHE A 124 17.18 5.84 -37.04
N ASP A 125 18.42 5.45 -37.33
CA ASP A 125 19.13 5.92 -38.50
C ASP A 125 18.54 5.25 -39.76
N LEU A 126 17.71 6.00 -40.48
CA LEU A 126 16.93 5.49 -41.62
C LEU A 126 17.81 5.15 -42.83
N SER A 127 18.93 5.84 -43.04
CA SER A 127 19.79 5.63 -44.20
C SER A 127 20.39 4.21 -44.25
N PRO A 128 21.10 3.72 -43.20
CA PRO A 128 21.63 2.36 -43.19
C PRO A 128 20.52 1.30 -43.06
N LEU A 129 19.43 1.60 -42.34
CA LEU A 129 18.28 0.70 -42.22
C LEU A 129 17.65 0.39 -43.58
N PHE A 130 17.39 1.44 -44.37
CA PHE A 130 16.79 1.29 -45.70
C PHE A 130 17.72 0.65 -46.71
N SER A 131 19.04 0.81 -46.55
CA SER A 131 20.04 0.09 -47.34
C SER A 131 19.95 -1.42 -47.10
N ASP A 132 19.85 -1.85 -45.84
CA ASP A 132 19.72 -3.27 -45.45
C ASP A 132 18.38 -3.88 -45.88
N MET A 133 17.30 -3.10 -45.84
CA MET A 133 16.00 -3.51 -46.39
C MET A 133 16.09 -3.76 -47.90
N ARG A 134 16.80 -2.90 -48.65
CA ARG A 134 17.00 -3.05 -50.09
C ARG A 134 17.84 -4.27 -50.44
N THR A 135 18.84 -4.60 -49.63
CA THR A 135 19.63 -5.83 -49.80
C THR A 135 18.77 -7.08 -49.54
N SER A 136 17.84 -7.01 -48.58
CA SER A 136 16.99 -8.15 -48.23
C SER A 136 15.78 -8.31 -49.19
N ILE A 137 15.30 -7.21 -49.77
CA ILE A 137 14.16 -7.16 -50.68
C ILE A 137 14.51 -6.22 -51.85
N PRO A 138 15.12 -6.72 -52.93
CA PRO A 138 15.57 -5.85 -54.03
C PRO A 138 14.43 -5.15 -54.79
N GLU A 139 13.23 -5.73 -54.76
CA GLU A 139 12.03 -5.26 -55.49
C GLU A 139 11.23 -4.18 -54.74
N ILE A 140 11.62 -3.83 -53.50
CA ILE A 140 10.86 -2.90 -52.67
C ILE A 140 11.05 -1.45 -53.14
N THR A 141 9.95 -0.69 -53.25
CA THR A 141 10.02 0.75 -53.54
C THR A 141 10.36 1.56 -52.30
N ASP A 142 10.78 2.82 -52.48
CA ASP A 142 11.11 3.72 -51.36
C ASP A 142 9.93 3.94 -50.42
N GLU A 143 8.73 4.15 -50.98
CA GLU A 143 7.49 4.29 -50.20
C GLU A 143 7.15 3.00 -49.43
N GLN A 144 7.29 1.83 -50.07
CA GLN A 144 7.04 0.54 -49.43
C GLN A 144 8.01 0.26 -48.28
N ARG A 145 9.25 0.79 -48.31
CA ARG A 145 10.19 0.68 -47.18
C ARG A 145 9.69 1.45 -45.97
N PHE A 146 9.19 2.67 -46.16
CA PHE A 146 8.58 3.44 -45.07
C PHE A 146 7.34 2.74 -44.51
N ASP A 147 6.49 2.19 -45.38
CA ASP A 147 5.28 1.50 -44.96
C ASP A 147 5.59 0.18 -44.25
N LEU A 148 6.59 -0.56 -44.70
CA LEU A 148 7.08 -1.76 -44.03
C LEU A 148 7.66 -1.45 -42.64
N LEU A 149 8.43 -0.35 -42.53
CA LEU A 149 8.94 0.13 -41.24
C LEU A 149 7.79 0.50 -40.30
N ARG A 150 6.78 1.25 -40.78
CA ARG A 150 5.58 1.60 -40.01
C ARG A 150 4.78 0.37 -39.59
N PHE A 151 4.61 -0.59 -40.50
CA PHE A 151 3.90 -1.84 -40.25
C PHE A 151 4.59 -2.64 -39.14
N TRP A 152 5.91 -2.81 -39.25
CA TRP A 152 6.69 -3.50 -38.23
C TRP A 152 6.63 -2.78 -36.87
N ILE A 153 6.90 -1.46 -36.83
CA ILE A 153 6.82 -0.64 -35.59
C ILE A 153 5.40 -0.67 -35.00
N GLY A 154 4.36 -0.56 -35.82
CA GLY A 154 2.97 -0.63 -35.37
C GLY A 154 2.64 -1.97 -34.69
N GLY A 155 3.19 -3.08 -35.21
CA GLY A 155 3.09 -4.39 -34.56
C GLY A 155 3.77 -4.46 -33.18
N THR A 156 4.74 -3.57 -32.90
CA THR A 156 5.46 -3.53 -31.61
C THR A 156 4.71 -2.70 -30.56
N GLY A 157 3.45 -2.31 -30.80
CA GLY A 157 2.60 -1.63 -29.82
C GLY A 157 2.80 -0.11 -29.73
N PHE A 158 3.46 0.53 -30.70
CA PHE A 158 3.51 1.99 -30.76
C PHE A 158 2.22 2.58 -31.31
N GLU A 159 1.67 3.54 -30.56
CA GLU A 159 0.45 4.28 -30.89
C GLU A 159 0.74 5.42 -31.88
N ASN A 160 -0.33 6.00 -32.44
CA ASN A 160 -0.31 7.14 -33.38
C ASN A 160 0.16 6.85 -34.81
N MET A 161 0.18 5.59 -35.23
CA MET A 161 0.42 5.20 -36.62
C MET A 161 -0.87 5.27 -37.47
N LYS A 162 -1.46 6.47 -37.61
CA LYS A 162 -2.74 6.69 -38.33
C LYS A 162 -2.72 6.13 -39.76
N THR A 163 -1.56 6.17 -40.43
CA THR A 163 -1.38 5.65 -41.79
C THR A 163 -1.71 4.17 -41.90
N LEU A 164 -1.44 3.36 -40.86
CA LEU A 164 -1.73 1.92 -40.89
C LEU A 164 -3.24 1.63 -41.00
N GLN A 165 -4.09 2.50 -40.47
CA GLN A 165 -5.55 2.35 -40.55
C GLN A 165 -6.08 2.57 -41.97
N THR A 166 -5.30 3.22 -42.84
CA THR A 166 -5.68 3.48 -44.24
C THR A 166 -5.29 2.35 -45.18
N PHE A 167 -4.49 1.39 -44.71
CA PHE A 167 -4.03 0.27 -45.51
C PHE A 167 -5.13 -0.78 -45.64
N ASN A 168 -5.32 -1.28 -46.86
CA ASN A 168 -6.25 -2.38 -47.11
C ASN A 168 -5.60 -3.73 -46.74
N GLU A 169 -6.43 -4.76 -46.56
CA GLU A 169 -6.01 -6.09 -46.11
C GLU A 169 -5.00 -6.76 -47.08
N SER A 170 -5.19 -6.57 -48.39
CA SER A 170 -4.28 -7.09 -49.41
C SER A 170 -2.89 -6.46 -49.30
N TYR A 171 -2.81 -5.16 -49.05
CA TYR A 171 -1.55 -4.46 -48.85
C TYR A 171 -0.87 -4.86 -47.55
N LEU A 172 -1.62 -5.03 -46.46
CA LEU A 172 -1.09 -5.55 -45.20
C LEU A 172 -0.51 -6.96 -45.36
N SER A 173 -1.19 -7.83 -46.10
CA SER A 173 -0.66 -9.17 -46.45
C SER A 173 0.65 -9.08 -47.23
N LYS A 174 0.76 -8.14 -48.18
CA LYS A 174 2.00 -7.88 -48.93
C LYS A 174 3.13 -7.38 -48.01
N LEU A 175 2.83 -6.50 -47.06
CA LEU A 175 3.80 -6.02 -46.07
C LEU A 175 4.28 -7.14 -45.13
N ASP A 176 3.40 -8.08 -44.77
CA ASP A 176 3.77 -9.26 -43.99
C ASP A 176 4.74 -10.19 -44.76
N GLU A 177 4.52 -10.41 -46.06
CA GLU A 177 5.47 -11.16 -46.90
C GLU A 177 6.84 -10.49 -46.97
N PHE A 178 6.86 -9.16 -47.13
CA PHE A 178 8.09 -8.39 -47.08
C PHE A 178 8.75 -8.47 -45.70
N TYR A 179 8.00 -8.35 -44.62
CA TYR A 179 8.51 -8.49 -43.26
C TYR A 179 9.16 -9.86 -43.04
N LYS A 180 8.54 -10.95 -43.48
CA LYS A 180 9.10 -12.32 -43.38
C LYS A 180 10.43 -12.47 -44.14
N LYS A 181 10.57 -11.82 -45.29
CA LYS A 181 11.84 -11.78 -46.04
C LYS A 181 12.90 -10.95 -45.31
N TRP A 182 12.51 -9.77 -44.82
CA TRP A 182 13.43 -8.85 -44.13
C TRP A 182 13.90 -9.40 -42.79
N SER A 183 13.04 -10.07 -42.04
CA SER A 183 13.36 -10.65 -40.73
C SER A 183 14.24 -11.90 -40.82
N LYS A 184 14.49 -12.47 -42.00
CA LYS A 184 15.40 -13.61 -42.24
C LYS A 184 15.15 -14.80 -41.28
N GLY A 185 13.92 -15.01 -40.85
CA GLY A 185 13.52 -16.09 -39.93
C GLY A 185 13.79 -15.83 -38.45
N TYR A 186 14.24 -14.63 -38.06
CA TYR A 186 14.31 -14.25 -36.64
C TYR A 186 12.93 -14.23 -35.99
N THR A 187 12.86 -14.54 -34.69
CA THR A 187 11.65 -14.26 -33.92
C THR A 187 11.42 -12.75 -33.84
N TYR A 188 10.17 -12.35 -33.57
CA TYR A 188 9.81 -10.95 -33.49
C TYR A 188 10.69 -10.14 -32.51
N GLU A 189 10.92 -10.69 -31.31
CA GLU A 189 11.76 -10.08 -30.27
C GLU A 189 13.24 -10.02 -30.68
N GLN A 190 13.78 -11.11 -31.25
CA GLN A 190 15.17 -11.15 -31.72
C GLN A 190 15.40 -10.14 -32.83
N PHE A 191 14.48 -10.09 -33.79
CA PHE A 191 14.53 -9.13 -34.87
C PHE A 191 14.45 -7.70 -34.33
N PHE A 192 13.53 -7.44 -33.40
CA PHE A 192 13.36 -6.14 -32.77
C PHE A 192 14.63 -5.65 -32.07
N ASN A 193 15.22 -6.49 -31.24
CA ASN A 193 16.47 -6.19 -30.55
C ASN A 193 17.62 -5.99 -31.55
N THR A 194 17.70 -6.81 -32.59
CA THR A 194 18.75 -6.70 -33.62
C THR A 194 18.67 -5.36 -34.37
N VAL A 195 17.48 -4.98 -34.83
CA VAL A 195 17.26 -3.72 -35.55
C VAL A 195 17.57 -2.51 -34.66
N HIS A 196 17.09 -2.48 -33.41
CA HIS A 196 17.35 -1.37 -32.49
C HIS A 196 18.80 -1.28 -32.01
N ASN A 197 19.50 -2.41 -31.89
CA ASN A 197 20.91 -2.41 -31.54
C ASN A 197 21.77 -1.91 -32.69
N LYS A 198 21.41 -2.24 -33.93
CA LYS A 198 22.19 -1.87 -35.12
C LYS A 198 21.88 -0.47 -35.64
N TYR A 199 20.60 -0.07 -35.64
CA TYR A 199 20.14 1.16 -36.28
C TYR A 199 19.45 2.14 -35.33
N GLY A 200 19.10 1.73 -34.11
CA GLY A 200 18.50 2.65 -33.12
C GLY A 200 19.55 3.59 -32.53
N TYR A 201 19.13 4.78 -32.10
CA TYR A 201 20.03 5.77 -31.50
C TYR A 201 20.94 5.18 -30.42
N SER A 202 22.20 5.60 -30.43
CA SER A 202 23.12 5.35 -29.35
C SER A 202 22.87 6.32 -28.20
N CYS A 203 23.38 5.99 -27.01
CA CYS A 203 23.31 6.91 -25.89
C CYS A 203 24.01 8.26 -26.20
N ARG A 204 25.07 8.25 -27.02
CA ARG A 204 25.80 9.47 -27.40
C ARG A 204 25.02 10.35 -28.36
N ASP A 205 24.11 9.78 -29.13
CA ASP A 205 23.23 10.55 -30.04
C ASP A 205 22.12 11.27 -29.24
N LEU A 206 21.75 10.74 -28.07
CA LEU A 206 20.72 11.30 -27.21
C LEU A 206 21.25 12.38 -26.26
N PHE A 207 22.45 12.18 -25.71
CA PHE A 207 22.99 13.05 -24.67
C PHE A 207 24.21 13.84 -25.16
N TYR A 208 24.04 15.15 -25.29
CA TYR A 208 25.15 16.07 -25.60
C TYR A 208 26.06 16.34 -24.39
N LYS A 209 25.48 16.51 -23.19
CA LYS A 209 26.21 16.75 -21.92
C LYS A 209 25.45 16.12 -20.74
N CYS A 210 26.19 15.52 -19.80
CA CYS A 210 25.68 15.13 -18.47
C CYS A 210 26.33 15.95 -17.37
N GLU A 211 25.51 16.32 -16.39
CA GLU A 211 25.98 16.91 -15.14
C GLU A 211 25.16 16.34 -13.99
N LEU A 212 25.83 15.83 -12.96
CA LEU A 212 25.20 15.29 -11.76
C LEU A 212 25.88 15.86 -10.52
N GLY A 213 25.12 16.47 -9.62
CA GLY A 213 25.68 17.09 -8.41
C GLY A 213 26.70 18.21 -8.70
N GLY A 214 26.55 18.93 -9.82
CA GLY A 214 27.48 19.98 -10.24
C GLY A 214 28.78 19.47 -10.89
N GLN A 215 28.91 18.16 -11.12
CA GLN A 215 30.06 17.58 -11.79
C GLN A 215 29.71 17.04 -13.18
N THR A 216 30.50 17.41 -14.18
CA THR A 216 30.37 16.86 -15.53
C THR A 216 30.89 15.43 -15.56
N CYS A 217 30.11 14.51 -16.15
CA CYS A 217 30.44 13.10 -16.23
C CYS A 217 29.95 12.48 -17.55
N ASP A 218 30.44 11.30 -17.90
CA ASP A 218 30.02 10.59 -19.10
C ASP A 218 28.66 9.91 -18.87
N CYS A 219 27.63 10.40 -19.59
CA CYS A 219 26.27 9.88 -19.52
C CYS A 219 26.22 8.38 -19.82
N CYS A 220 27.00 7.89 -20.78
CA CYS A 220 26.77 6.58 -21.39
C CYS A 220 27.58 5.45 -20.77
N SER A 221 28.69 5.78 -20.11
CA SER A 221 29.49 4.80 -19.39
C SER A 221 29.18 4.74 -17.90
N LYS A 222 28.69 5.84 -17.30
CA LYS A 222 28.52 5.95 -15.84
C LYS A 222 27.09 6.07 -15.34
N ILE A 223 26.18 6.69 -16.12
CA ILE A 223 24.83 7.04 -15.63
C ILE A 223 23.76 6.19 -16.31
N PHE A 224 23.63 6.31 -17.62
CA PHE A 224 22.57 5.71 -18.41
C PHE A 224 23.03 4.43 -19.10
N GLN A 225 22.16 3.43 -19.08
CA GLN A 225 22.34 2.19 -19.82
C GLN A 225 21.28 2.12 -20.92
N LYS A 226 21.70 1.89 -22.16
CA LYS A 226 20.77 1.68 -23.28
C LYS A 226 19.96 0.40 -23.00
N ARG A 227 18.63 0.54 -23.01
CA ARG A 227 17.68 -0.57 -22.95
C ARG A 227 16.70 -0.41 -24.09
N VAL A 228 16.51 -1.49 -24.85
CA VAL A 228 15.48 -1.54 -25.88
C VAL A 228 14.21 -2.09 -25.23
N VAL A 229 13.09 -1.41 -25.44
CA VAL A 229 11.80 -1.79 -24.86
C VAL A 229 10.75 -1.87 -25.95
N MET A 230 10.01 -2.97 -25.98
CA MET A 230 8.76 -3.06 -26.75
C MET A 230 7.64 -2.58 -25.84
N ARG A 231 6.77 -1.71 -26.36
CA ARG A 231 5.52 -1.42 -25.67
C ARG A 231 4.61 -2.62 -25.93
N ARG A 232 4.08 -3.29 -24.91
CA ARG A 232 3.00 -4.25 -25.17
C ARG A 232 1.86 -3.44 -25.78
N GLY A 233 1.55 -3.70 -27.05
CA GLY A 233 0.31 -3.25 -27.65
C GLY A 233 -0.84 -3.75 -26.78
N ILE A 234 -1.87 -2.92 -26.63
CA ILE A 234 -3.11 -3.27 -25.93
C ILE A 234 -3.79 -4.41 -26.69
#